data_AF-A0A7Y0KJD6-F1
#
_entry.id   AF-A0A7Y0KJD6-F1
#
_cell.length_a   1.000
_cell.length_b   1.000
_cell.length_c   1.000
_cell.angle_alpha   90.00
_cell.angle_beta   90.00
_cell.angle_gamma   90.00
#
_symmetry.space_group_name_H-M   'P 1'
#
loop_
_entity.id
_entity.type
_entity.pdbx_description
1 polymer ?
#
loop_
_entity_poly.entity_id
_entity_poly.type
_entity_poly.pdbx_seq_one_letter_code
_entity_poly.pdbx_strand_id
1 'polypeptide(L)'
;MRALAAVPPRVAVHLVLAALPLLSITAHVAGLVPMHVSAGLVVIPTALVLLVLGIFVPMPEDRLVLEGLRWGILATAVYDVFRLDTVAFLGWWGDFIPTMGTWLIDVDPSSRVLGGIAGYVWRYAGDGGGLGVVFLVLAAATGLRRLGPRVTVAAAVLFAVGPTWGGLMVTVLLPRGQQLMFPLTPVTVTLSFIGHVIFGVVLGLGALRCRDLEAHWAGPRVVDLEKLARWGELPDPVPVPALADIPPSALPGGSRRAALPGRSAPRLPAGRPAPGSSVLPTPARGPWLRPVVPAPRTDSGAFEVTVVDATVVAGMAPVPADPRRGSTPVPWGARPPSSGSGGPGRRPGTPALEAADFGLRSARR
;
A
#
# COMPACT_ATOMS: atom_id res chain seq x y z
N MET A 1 -16.34 -8.30 -19.99
CA MET A 1 -16.86 -7.04 -20.56
C MET A 1 -18.08 -6.47 -19.82
N ARG A 2 -19.13 -7.24 -19.48
CA ARG A 2 -20.31 -6.72 -18.74
C ARG A 2 -20.00 -6.06 -17.38
N ALA A 3 -18.96 -6.51 -16.68
CA ALA A 3 -18.52 -5.95 -15.40
C ALA A 3 -17.98 -4.51 -15.49
N LEU A 4 -17.33 -4.12 -16.59
CA LEU A 4 -16.78 -2.77 -16.77
C LEU A 4 -17.87 -1.74 -17.09
N ALA A 5 -18.96 -2.16 -17.75
CA ALA A 5 -20.11 -1.29 -18.02
C ALA A 5 -20.88 -0.89 -16.74
N ALA A 6 -20.62 -1.54 -15.61
CA ALA A 6 -21.23 -1.23 -14.32
C ALA A 6 -20.44 -0.20 -13.49
N VAL A 7 -19.19 0.10 -13.86
CA VAL A 7 -18.41 1.11 -13.14
C VAL A 7 -18.78 2.48 -13.71
N PRO A 8 -19.18 3.47 -12.89
CA PRO A 8 -19.44 4.81 -13.37
C PRO A 8 -18.23 5.32 -14.17
N PRO A 9 -18.41 5.94 -15.35
CA PRO A 9 -17.30 6.36 -16.21
C PRO A 9 -16.26 7.20 -15.48
N ARG A 10 -16.71 8.11 -14.60
CA ARG A 10 -15.86 8.94 -13.73
C ARG A 10 -14.96 8.11 -12.81
N VAL A 11 -15.52 7.08 -12.17
CA VAL A 11 -14.75 6.15 -11.33
C VAL A 11 -13.74 5.37 -12.16
N ALA A 12 -14.09 4.95 -13.38
CA ALA A 12 -13.14 4.27 -14.26
C ALA A 12 -11.94 5.19 -14.60
N VAL A 13 -12.19 6.48 -14.87
CA VAL A 13 -11.11 7.46 -15.08
C VAL A 13 -10.26 7.65 -13.82
N HIS A 14 -10.86 7.69 -12.63
CA HIS A 14 -10.09 7.73 -11.37
C HIS A 14 -9.22 6.49 -11.17
N LEU A 15 -9.72 5.30 -11.49
CA LEU A 15 -8.96 4.05 -11.41
C LEU A 15 -7.78 4.02 -12.39
N VAL A 16 -8.01 4.49 -13.62
CA VAL A 16 -6.92 4.64 -14.60
C VAL A 16 -5.88 5.61 -14.08
N LEU A 17 -6.30 6.82 -13.68
CA LEU A 17 -5.40 7.83 -13.12
C LEU A 17 -4.60 7.29 -11.94
N ALA A 18 -5.23 6.55 -11.04
CA ALA A 18 -4.58 5.99 -9.87
C ALA A 18 -3.52 4.92 -10.20
N ALA A 19 -3.64 4.23 -11.34
CA ALA A 19 -2.65 3.26 -11.81
C ALA A 19 -1.49 3.92 -12.58
N LEU A 20 -1.72 5.07 -13.21
CA LEU A 20 -0.72 5.70 -14.08
C LEU A 20 0.60 6.06 -13.38
N PRO A 21 0.64 6.54 -12.12
CA PRO A 21 1.90 6.82 -11.43
C PRO A 21 2.86 5.62 -11.38
N LEU A 22 2.33 4.46 -11.01
CA LEU A 22 3.08 3.20 -10.93
C LEU A 22 3.51 2.73 -12.33
N LEU A 23 2.59 2.77 -13.30
CA LEU A 23 2.88 2.39 -14.69
C LEU A 23 3.93 3.30 -15.32
N SER A 24 3.95 4.58 -14.97
CA SER A 24 4.94 5.57 -15.42
C SER A 24 6.35 5.19 -14.95
N ILE A 25 6.49 4.77 -13.69
CA ILE A 25 7.76 4.26 -13.14
C ILE A 25 8.19 3.00 -13.90
N THR A 26 7.29 2.02 -14.05
CA THR A 26 7.60 0.78 -14.77
C THR A 26 8.00 1.04 -16.22
N ALA A 27 7.28 1.91 -16.93
CA ALA A 27 7.58 2.29 -18.32
C ALA A 27 8.94 3.00 -18.43
N HIS A 28 9.26 3.88 -17.47
CA HIS A 28 10.55 4.54 -17.39
C HIS A 28 11.68 3.52 -17.17
N VAL A 29 11.54 2.61 -16.20
CA VAL A 29 12.54 1.58 -15.90
C VAL A 29 12.73 0.64 -17.10
N ALA A 30 11.64 0.25 -17.77
CA ALA A 30 11.67 -0.57 -18.98
C ALA A 30 12.32 0.13 -20.19
N GLY A 31 12.41 1.46 -20.18
CA GLY A 31 12.98 2.25 -21.28
C GLY A 31 12.01 2.53 -22.39
N LEU A 32 10.71 2.43 -22.08
CA LEU A 32 9.63 2.66 -23.02
C LEU A 32 9.29 4.15 -23.14
N VAL A 33 9.12 4.83 -22.00
CA VAL A 33 8.72 6.25 -21.94
C VAL A 33 9.43 6.94 -20.77
N PRO A 34 10.06 8.11 -20.96
CA PRO A 34 10.62 8.88 -19.85
C PRO A 34 9.53 9.32 -18.86
N MET A 35 9.81 9.26 -17.56
CA MET A 35 8.81 9.51 -16.52
C MET A 35 8.26 10.95 -16.55
N HIS A 36 9.10 11.95 -16.84
CA HIS A 36 8.66 13.34 -17.01
C HIS A 36 7.66 13.52 -18.17
N VAL A 37 7.79 12.75 -19.26
CA VAL A 37 6.88 12.81 -20.40
C VAL A 37 5.52 12.24 -20.03
N SER A 38 5.48 11.01 -19.50
CA SER A 38 4.22 10.37 -19.09
C SER A 38 3.55 11.12 -17.96
N ALA A 39 4.31 11.63 -16.99
CA ALA A 39 3.77 12.44 -15.90
C ALA A 39 3.21 13.77 -16.40
N GLY A 40 4.00 14.53 -17.16
CA GLY A 40 3.63 15.87 -17.62
C GLY A 40 2.51 15.89 -18.66
N LEU A 41 2.45 14.90 -19.55
CA LEU A 41 1.46 14.87 -20.64
C LEU A 41 0.20 14.06 -20.32
N VAL A 42 0.28 13.10 -19.39
CA VAL A 42 -0.84 12.20 -19.11
C VAL A 42 -1.30 12.31 -17.66
N VAL A 43 -0.42 12.05 -16.69
CA VAL A 43 -0.83 11.94 -15.28
C VAL A 43 -1.31 13.27 -14.72
N ILE A 44 -0.49 14.33 -14.81
CA ILE A 44 -0.80 15.65 -14.25
C ILE A 44 -2.03 16.26 -14.93
N PRO A 45 -2.14 16.33 -16.27
CA PRO A 45 -3.33 16.88 -16.92
C PRO A 45 -4.60 16.13 -16.54
N THR A 46 -4.55 14.79 -16.50
CA THR A 46 -5.70 13.97 -16.11
C THR A 46 -6.10 14.23 -14.65
N ALA A 47 -5.12 14.33 -13.75
CA ALA A 47 -5.36 14.68 -12.35
C ALA A 47 -5.99 16.07 -12.20
N LEU A 48 -5.50 17.07 -12.95
CA LEU A 48 -6.05 18.42 -12.94
C LEU A 48 -7.49 18.46 -13.45
N VAL A 49 -7.79 17.76 -14.56
CA VAL A 49 -9.16 17.66 -15.09
C VAL A 49 -10.09 17.04 -14.05
N LEU A 50 -9.69 15.93 -13.42
CA LEU A 50 -10.50 15.29 -12.38
C LEU A 50 -10.64 16.15 -11.12
N LEU A 51 -9.62 16.91 -10.74
CA LEU A 51 -9.70 17.86 -9.64
C LEU A 51 -10.70 18.98 -9.95
N VAL A 52 -10.61 19.58 -11.13
CA VAL A 52 -11.55 20.61 -11.61
C VAL A 52 -12.98 20.04 -11.62
N LEU A 53 -13.19 18.85 -12.18
CA LEU A 53 -14.49 18.19 -12.16
C LEU A 53 -14.95 17.89 -10.73
N GLY A 54 -14.06 17.52 -9.80
CA GLY A 54 -14.36 17.29 -8.39
C GLY A 54 -14.82 18.54 -7.65
N ILE A 55 -14.26 19.69 -8.03
CA ILE A 55 -14.59 20.99 -7.43
C ILE A 55 -15.90 21.55 -8.01
N PHE A 56 -16.03 21.56 -9.33
CA PHE A 56 -17.14 22.25 -10.00
C PHE A 56 -18.35 21.35 -10.29
N VAL A 57 -18.15 20.04 -10.38
CA VAL A 57 -19.20 19.05 -10.64
C VAL A 57 -19.06 17.89 -9.64
N PRO A 58 -19.20 18.14 -8.33
CA PRO A 58 -18.99 17.12 -7.31
C PRO A 58 -20.04 16.02 -7.44
N MET A 59 -19.58 14.78 -7.50
CA MET A 59 -20.42 13.59 -7.53
C MET A 59 -20.32 12.83 -6.19
N PRO A 60 -21.35 12.08 -5.78
CA PRO A 60 -21.31 11.30 -4.53
C PRO A 60 -20.07 10.39 -4.42
N GLU A 61 -19.69 9.74 -5.52
CA GLU A 61 -18.52 8.87 -5.61
C GLU A 61 -17.19 9.58 -5.34
N ASP A 62 -17.09 10.90 -5.53
CA ASP A 62 -15.86 11.65 -5.29
C ASP A 62 -15.47 11.63 -3.80
N ARG A 63 -16.43 11.45 -2.90
CA ARG A 63 -16.16 11.27 -1.48
C ARG A 63 -15.41 9.97 -1.21
N LEU A 64 -15.76 8.91 -1.94
CA LEU A 64 -15.06 7.63 -1.85
C LEU A 64 -13.63 7.76 -2.38
N VAL A 65 -13.45 8.48 -3.50
CA VAL A 65 -12.13 8.77 -4.08
C VAL A 65 -11.28 9.60 -3.10
N LEU A 66 -11.83 10.67 -2.53
CA LEU A 66 -11.11 11.52 -1.59
C LEU A 66 -10.67 10.76 -0.33
N GLU A 67 -11.54 9.92 0.22
CA GLU A 67 -11.20 9.09 1.38
C GLU A 67 -10.18 8.00 1.02
N GLY A 68 -10.27 7.42 -0.19
CA GLY A 68 -9.24 6.55 -0.74
C GLY A 68 -7.88 7.24 -0.81
N LEU A 69 -7.84 8.45 -1.36
CA LEU A 69 -6.64 9.27 -1.45
C LEU A 69 -6.04 9.54 -0.07
N ARG A 70 -6.87 9.98 0.89
CA ARG A 70 -6.46 10.29 2.28
C ARG A 70 -5.86 9.07 2.98
N TRP A 71 -6.56 7.94 2.95
CA TRP A 71 -6.07 6.71 3.60
C TRP A 71 -4.87 6.11 2.89
N GLY A 72 -4.77 6.26 1.57
CA GLY A 72 -3.59 5.88 0.79
C GLY A 72 -2.35 6.70 1.18
N ILE A 73 -2.47 8.02 1.25
CA ILE A 73 -1.40 8.92 1.73
C ILE A 73 -0.98 8.54 3.15
N LEU A 74 -1.94 8.36 4.05
CA LEU A 74 -1.66 7.98 5.44
C LEU A 74 -0.97 6.61 5.54
N ALA A 75 -1.43 5.62 4.78
CA ALA A 75 -0.81 4.30 4.74
C ALA A 75 0.65 4.37 4.25
N THR A 76 0.93 5.19 3.23
CA THR A 76 2.30 5.45 2.78
C THR A 76 3.12 6.17 3.84
N ALA A 77 2.54 7.11 4.58
CA ALA A 77 3.25 7.81 5.67
C ALA A 77 3.66 6.85 6.79
N VAL A 78 2.76 5.97 7.22
CA VAL A 78 3.07 4.96 8.25
C VAL A 78 4.08 3.94 7.74
N TYR A 79 3.99 3.51 6.48
CA TYR A 79 5.04 2.71 5.85
C TYR A 79 6.37 3.49 5.89
N ASP A 80 6.40 4.75 5.46
CA ASP A 80 7.64 5.50 5.40
C ASP A 80 8.27 5.77 6.76
N VAL A 81 7.53 5.85 7.86
CA VAL A 81 8.13 5.84 9.20
C VAL A 81 8.99 4.58 9.39
N PHE A 82 8.43 3.39 9.15
CA PHE A 82 9.17 2.13 9.20
C PHE A 82 10.35 2.10 8.21
N ARG A 83 10.13 2.55 6.98
CA ARG A 83 11.15 2.52 5.92
C ARG A 83 12.30 3.47 6.21
N LEU A 84 11.99 4.73 6.55
CA LEU A 84 12.98 5.75 6.84
C LEU A 84 13.81 5.37 8.06
N ASP A 85 13.25 4.65 9.03
CA ASP A 85 14.05 4.14 10.13
C ASP A 85 15.12 3.15 9.65
N THR A 86 14.75 2.25 8.74
CA THR A 86 15.70 1.28 8.15
C THR A 86 16.71 1.90 7.19
N VAL A 87 16.34 2.99 6.53
CA VAL A 87 17.17 3.72 5.57
C VAL A 87 18.12 4.68 6.30
N ALA A 88 17.58 5.58 7.11
CA ALA A 88 18.30 6.70 7.70
C ALA A 88 19.04 6.34 8.99
N PHE A 89 18.47 5.50 9.86
CA PHE A 89 19.12 5.14 11.12
C PHE A 89 19.98 3.88 11.01
N LEU A 90 19.52 2.88 10.25
CA LEU A 90 20.21 1.59 10.16
C LEU A 90 21.10 1.44 8.92
N GLY A 91 20.87 2.25 7.88
CA GLY A 91 21.64 2.18 6.62
C GLY A 91 21.44 0.87 5.85
N TRP A 92 20.36 0.13 6.13
CA TRP A 92 20.11 -1.18 5.54
C TRP A 92 19.52 -1.13 4.13
N TRP A 93 19.04 0.04 3.72
CA TRP A 93 18.43 0.27 2.41
C TRP A 93 18.70 1.70 1.94
N GLY A 94 19.13 1.87 0.68
CA GLY A 94 19.23 3.19 0.06
C GLY A 94 17.85 3.79 -0.28
N ASP A 95 17.72 5.11 -0.13
CA ASP A 95 16.53 5.83 -0.57
C ASP A 95 16.57 6.11 -2.07
N PHE A 96 15.74 5.40 -2.84
CA PHE A 96 15.61 5.62 -4.28
C PHE A 96 14.62 6.73 -4.65
N ILE A 97 13.85 7.26 -3.68
CA ILE A 97 12.78 8.25 -3.93
C ILE A 97 13.33 9.57 -4.48
N PRO A 98 14.44 10.15 -3.97
CA PRO A 98 15.01 11.34 -4.58
C PRO A 98 15.44 11.11 -6.02
N THR A 99 16.00 9.94 -6.33
CA THR A 99 16.39 9.58 -7.70
C THR A 99 15.16 9.52 -8.61
N MET A 100 14.08 8.85 -8.18
CA MET A 100 12.82 8.82 -8.92
C MET A 100 12.29 10.22 -9.21
N GLY A 101 12.35 11.14 -8.23
CA GLY A 101 11.91 12.51 -8.46
C GLY A 101 12.74 13.25 -9.51
N THR A 102 14.05 12.97 -9.63
CA THR A 102 14.84 13.55 -10.74
C THR A 102 14.35 13.11 -12.12
N TRP A 103 13.85 11.88 -12.26
CA TRP A 103 13.24 11.40 -13.51
C TRP A 103 11.90 12.07 -13.81
N LEU A 104 11.16 12.45 -12.76
CA LEU A 104 9.84 13.03 -12.84
C LEU A 104 9.88 14.49 -13.32
N ILE A 105 10.83 15.28 -12.86
CA ILE A 105 10.97 16.72 -13.20
C ILE A 105 12.12 17.01 -14.18
N ASP A 106 12.77 15.97 -14.68
CA ASP A 106 13.87 16.05 -15.66
C ASP A 106 15.00 17.00 -15.24
N VAL A 107 15.51 16.79 -14.04
CA VAL A 107 16.65 17.56 -13.49
C VAL A 107 17.89 16.70 -13.33
N ASP A 108 19.04 17.34 -13.13
CA ASP A 108 20.30 16.66 -12.89
C ASP A 108 20.17 15.61 -11.76
N PRO A 109 20.64 14.36 -11.94
CA PRO A 109 20.58 13.31 -10.92
C PRO A 109 21.25 13.65 -9.58
N SER A 110 22.17 14.62 -9.57
CA SER A 110 22.79 15.16 -8.35
C SER A 110 21.88 16.10 -7.56
N SER A 111 20.77 16.58 -8.14
CA SER A 111 19.80 17.48 -7.50
C SER A 111 18.90 16.75 -6.50
N ARG A 112 19.50 16.32 -5.39
CA ARG A 112 18.84 15.51 -4.35
C ARG A 112 17.67 16.20 -3.68
N VAL A 113 17.71 17.53 -3.51
CA VAL A 113 16.64 18.27 -2.82
C VAL A 113 15.39 18.35 -3.69
N LEU A 114 15.52 18.84 -4.92
CA LEU A 114 14.39 18.93 -5.85
C LEU A 114 13.84 17.54 -6.21
N GLY A 115 14.74 16.59 -6.48
CA GLY A 115 14.36 15.19 -6.68
C GLY A 115 13.67 14.60 -5.44
N GLY A 116 14.15 14.91 -4.23
CA GLY A 116 13.51 14.50 -2.99
C GLY A 116 12.07 15.00 -2.88
N ILE A 117 11.86 16.31 -3.04
CA ILE A 117 10.52 16.92 -2.95
C ILE A 117 9.58 16.31 -3.99
N ALA A 118 9.98 16.29 -5.27
CA ALA A 118 9.16 15.76 -6.35
C ALA A 118 8.86 14.26 -6.15
N GLY A 119 9.88 13.48 -5.75
CA GLY A 119 9.75 12.05 -5.52
C GLY A 119 8.82 11.72 -4.35
N TYR A 120 8.91 12.44 -3.23
CA TYR A 120 8.02 12.21 -2.09
C TYR A 120 6.59 12.65 -2.38
N VAL A 121 6.38 13.79 -3.06
CA VAL A 121 5.03 14.19 -3.52
C VAL A 121 4.42 13.11 -4.41
N TRP A 122 5.19 12.58 -5.37
CA TRP A 122 4.74 11.51 -6.25
C TRP A 122 4.41 10.22 -5.48
N ARG A 123 5.28 9.83 -4.54
CA ARG A 123 5.11 8.65 -3.68
C ARG A 123 3.84 8.73 -2.83
N TYR A 124 3.59 9.87 -2.18
CA TYR A 124 2.44 10.01 -1.30
C TYR A 124 1.14 10.20 -2.09
N ALA A 125 1.08 11.22 -2.95
CA ALA A 125 -0.17 11.59 -3.62
C ALA A 125 -0.44 10.71 -4.85
N GLY A 126 0.59 10.41 -5.64
CA GLY A 126 0.49 9.57 -6.84
C GLY A 126 0.33 8.10 -6.49
N ASP A 127 1.41 7.48 -5.99
CA ASP A 127 1.44 6.03 -5.74
C ASP A 127 0.51 5.64 -4.57
N GLY A 128 0.79 6.16 -3.38
CA GLY A 128 0.05 5.85 -2.15
C GLY A 128 -1.43 6.20 -2.24
N GLY A 129 -1.70 7.46 -2.55
CA GLY A 129 -3.04 8.00 -2.75
C GLY A 129 -3.81 7.25 -3.84
N GLY A 130 -3.20 7.00 -5.00
CA GLY A 130 -3.80 6.23 -6.08
C GLY A 130 -4.17 4.80 -5.65
N LEU A 131 -3.25 4.07 -5.00
CA LEU A 131 -3.53 2.73 -4.48
C LEU A 131 -4.67 2.71 -3.46
N GLY A 132 -4.74 3.74 -2.61
CA GLY A 132 -5.86 3.90 -1.67
C GLY A 132 -7.20 4.10 -2.37
N VAL A 133 -7.24 4.94 -3.42
CA VAL A 133 -8.42 5.12 -4.29
C VAL A 133 -8.85 3.79 -4.90
N VAL A 134 -7.91 3.06 -5.52
CA VAL A 134 -8.19 1.78 -6.17
C VAL A 134 -8.80 0.79 -5.17
N PHE A 135 -8.18 0.63 -3.99
CA PHE A 135 -8.66 -0.31 -3.01
C PHE A 135 -10.06 0.04 -2.47
N LEU A 136 -10.31 1.30 -2.11
CA LEU A 136 -11.62 1.70 -1.57
C LEU A 136 -12.74 1.57 -2.61
N VAL A 137 -12.46 1.91 -3.87
CA VAL A 137 -13.39 1.70 -4.99
C VAL A 137 -13.67 0.22 -5.19
N LEU A 138 -12.65 -0.65 -5.22
CA LEU A 138 -12.83 -2.09 -5.33
C LEU A 138 -13.62 -2.66 -4.15
N ALA A 139 -13.34 -2.20 -2.93
CA ALA A 139 -14.04 -2.63 -1.73
C ALA A 139 -15.54 -2.24 -1.76
N ALA A 140 -15.87 -1.06 -2.30
CA ALA A 140 -17.25 -0.64 -2.52
C ALA A 140 -17.93 -1.45 -3.64
N ALA A 141 -17.25 -1.61 -4.78
CA ALA A 141 -17.79 -2.31 -5.95
C ALA A 141 -18.06 -3.81 -5.72
N THR A 142 -17.35 -4.42 -4.77
CA THR A 142 -17.45 -5.86 -4.44
C THR A 142 -18.22 -6.15 -3.14
N GLY A 143 -18.57 -5.13 -2.37
CA GLY A 143 -19.16 -5.29 -1.05
C GLY A 143 -18.22 -5.92 -0.01
N LEU A 144 -16.91 -5.90 -0.25
CA LEU A 144 -15.88 -6.53 0.60
C LEU A 144 -15.97 -6.11 2.07
N ARG A 145 -16.39 -4.87 2.36
CA ARG A 145 -16.45 -4.35 3.74
C ARG A 145 -17.56 -5.01 4.59
N ARG A 146 -18.51 -5.68 3.95
CA ARG A 146 -19.63 -6.41 4.59
C ARG A 146 -19.24 -7.79 5.10
N LEU A 147 -18.17 -8.37 4.56
CA LEU A 147 -17.66 -9.69 4.97
C LEU A 147 -16.99 -9.68 6.35
N GLY A 148 -16.97 -8.53 7.02
CA GLY A 148 -16.47 -8.37 8.38
C GLY A 148 -15.05 -7.81 8.44
N PRO A 149 -14.64 -7.32 9.64
CA PRO A 149 -13.39 -6.56 9.79
C PRO A 149 -12.13 -7.32 9.35
N ARG A 150 -12.04 -8.60 9.74
CA ARG A 150 -10.87 -9.45 9.46
C ARG A 150 -10.68 -9.66 7.96
N VAL A 151 -11.76 -9.94 7.24
CA VAL A 151 -11.72 -10.19 5.79
C VAL A 151 -11.34 -8.92 5.03
N THR A 152 -11.87 -7.76 5.43
CA THR A 152 -11.52 -6.48 4.80
C THR A 152 -10.04 -6.15 4.97
N VAL A 153 -9.49 -6.30 6.19
CA VAL A 153 -8.06 -6.04 6.44
C VAL A 153 -7.18 -7.05 5.72
N ALA A 154 -7.54 -8.35 5.76
CA ALA A 154 -6.80 -9.38 5.04
C ALA A 154 -6.78 -9.12 3.53
N ALA A 155 -7.91 -8.72 2.95
CA ALA A 155 -7.98 -8.36 1.54
C ALA A 155 -7.17 -7.10 1.19
N ALA A 156 -7.11 -6.11 2.09
CA ALA A 156 -6.24 -4.94 1.92
C ALA A 156 -4.75 -5.32 1.94
N VAL A 157 -4.35 -6.22 2.84
CA VAL A 157 -2.98 -6.77 2.88
C VAL A 157 -2.69 -7.57 1.62
N LEU A 158 -3.60 -8.44 1.18
CA LEU A 158 -3.43 -9.21 -0.07
C LEU A 158 -3.36 -8.29 -1.29
N PHE A 159 -4.12 -7.20 -1.32
CA PHE A 159 -4.02 -6.18 -2.35
C PHE A 159 -2.65 -5.46 -2.33
N ALA A 160 -2.18 -5.07 -1.16
CA ALA A 160 -0.88 -4.39 -1.04
C ALA A 160 0.30 -5.34 -1.36
N VAL A 161 0.20 -6.62 -1.03
CA VAL A 161 1.26 -7.61 -1.27
C VAL A 161 1.22 -8.15 -2.68
N GLY A 162 0.04 -8.51 -3.19
CA GLY A 162 -0.12 -9.16 -4.49
C GLY A 162 0.22 -8.23 -5.65
N PRO A 163 -0.71 -7.36 -6.09
CA PRO A 163 -0.46 -6.48 -7.22
C PRO A 163 0.56 -5.37 -6.93
N THR A 164 0.59 -4.76 -5.74
CA THR A 164 1.49 -3.62 -5.49
C THR A 164 2.93 -4.05 -5.24
N TRP A 165 3.20 -4.84 -4.20
CA TRP A 165 4.57 -5.32 -3.95
C TRP A 165 5.05 -6.27 -5.05
N GLY A 166 4.19 -7.18 -5.53
CA GLY A 166 4.53 -8.03 -6.67
C GLY A 166 4.86 -7.23 -7.93
N GLY A 167 4.09 -6.18 -8.23
CA GLY A 167 4.38 -5.26 -9.35
C GLY A 167 5.70 -4.50 -9.18
N LEU A 168 6.04 -4.11 -7.96
CA LEU A 168 7.36 -3.54 -7.64
C LEU A 168 8.47 -4.55 -7.93
N MET A 169 8.34 -5.81 -7.48
CA MET A 169 9.34 -6.85 -7.74
C MET A 169 9.52 -7.11 -9.24
N VAL A 170 8.42 -7.18 -9.99
CA VAL A 170 8.47 -7.29 -11.46
C VAL A 170 9.22 -6.12 -12.07
N THR A 171 8.95 -4.89 -11.61
CA THR A 171 9.63 -3.69 -12.12
C THR A 171 11.14 -3.71 -11.81
N VAL A 172 11.53 -4.14 -10.61
CA VAL A 172 12.95 -4.24 -10.23
C VAL A 172 13.67 -5.34 -11.01
N LEU A 173 12.98 -6.40 -11.41
CA LEU A 173 13.51 -7.49 -12.24
C LEU A 173 13.68 -7.12 -13.72
N LEU A 174 13.19 -5.96 -14.16
CA LEU A 174 13.46 -5.45 -15.51
C LEU A 174 14.97 -5.17 -15.70
N PRO A 175 15.47 -5.12 -16.95
CA PRO A 175 16.90 -5.03 -17.24
C PRO A 175 17.66 -3.89 -16.53
N ARG A 176 16.98 -2.77 -16.23
CA ARG A 176 17.55 -1.61 -15.53
C ARG A 176 16.96 -1.40 -14.13
N GLY A 177 16.07 -2.28 -13.68
CA GLY A 177 15.32 -2.10 -12.44
C GLY A 177 16.21 -2.06 -11.21
N GLN A 178 17.10 -3.03 -11.04
CA GLN A 178 18.04 -3.04 -9.90
C GLN A 178 19.04 -1.89 -9.92
N GLN A 179 19.41 -1.39 -11.12
CA GLN A 179 20.35 -0.27 -11.27
C GLN A 179 19.69 1.08 -10.93
N LEU A 180 18.45 1.26 -11.36
CA LEU A 180 17.72 2.52 -11.21
C LEU A 180 16.98 2.63 -9.87
N MET A 181 16.53 1.52 -9.30
CA MET A 181 15.75 1.50 -8.07
C MET A 181 16.59 1.05 -6.87
N PHE A 182 16.77 -0.26 -6.71
CA PHE A 182 17.57 -0.83 -5.63
C PHE A 182 17.97 -2.28 -5.95
N PRO A 183 19.12 -2.74 -5.44
CA PRO A 183 19.54 -4.13 -5.60
C PRO A 183 18.59 -5.07 -4.85
N LEU A 184 18.29 -6.23 -5.47
CA LEU A 184 17.54 -7.29 -4.81
C LEU A 184 18.46 -8.08 -3.89
N THR A 185 18.26 -7.90 -2.60
CA THR A 185 18.92 -8.64 -1.54
C THR A 185 17.85 -9.22 -0.62
N PRO A 186 18.15 -10.24 0.19
CA PRO A 186 17.20 -10.72 1.20
C PRO A 186 16.67 -9.57 2.08
N VAL A 187 17.53 -8.62 2.45
CA VAL A 187 17.17 -7.46 3.26
C VAL A 187 16.17 -6.56 2.54
N THR A 188 16.48 -6.09 1.31
CA THR A 188 15.59 -5.18 0.57
C THR A 188 14.26 -5.85 0.20
N VAL A 189 14.27 -7.16 -0.10
CA VAL A 189 13.05 -7.95 -0.33
C VAL A 189 12.20 -8.04 0.94
N THR A 190 12.79 -8.40 2.09
CA THR A 190 12.07 -8.50 3.35
C THR A 190 11.53 -7.14 3.82
N LEU A 191 12.35 -6.09 3.80
CA LEU A 191 11.93 -4.75 4.23
C LEU A 191 10.84 -4.18 3.34
N SER A 192 10.97 -4.32 2.01
CA SER A 192 9.92 -3.89 1.08
C SER A 192 8.62 -4.67 1.30
N PHE A 193 8.69 -5.98 1.56
CA PHE A 193 7.53 -6.80 1.85
C PHE A 193 6.82 -6.34 3.14
N ILE A 194 7.55 -6.18 4.23
CA ILE A 194 7.01 -5.71 5.52
C ILE A 194 6.33 -4.34 5.35
N GLY A 195 6.97 -3.43 4.62
CA GLY A 195 6.39 -2.12 4.32
C GLY A 195 5.03 -2.19 3.64
N HIS A 196 4.85 -3.11 2.68
CA HIS A 196 3.56 -3.30 2.01
C HIS A 196 2.53 -4.02 2.90
N VAL A 197 2.95 -4.89 3.81
CA VAL A 197 2.06 -5.44 4.84
C VAL A 197 1.55 -4.32 5.74
N ILE A 198 2.43 -3.42 6.22
CA ILE A 198 2.06 -2.24 7.02
C ILE A 198 1.07 -1.37 6.24
N PHE A 199 1.40 -1.03 4.99
CA PHE A 199 0.54 -0.26 4.10
C PHE A 199 -0.86 -0.90 3.99
N GLY A 200 -0.93 -2.20 3.70
CA GLY A 200 -2.20 -2.93 3.57
C GLY A 200 -3.01 -2.98 4.87
N VAL A 201 -2.36 -3.12 6.03
CA VAL A 201 -3.04 -3.07 7.34
C VAL A 201 -3.67 -1.69 7.56
N VAL A 202 -2.91 -0.61 7.40
CA VAL A 202 -3.41 0.77 7.61
C VAL A 202 -4.54 1.08 6.64
N LEU A 203 -4.39 0.71 5.37
CA LEU A 203 -5.42 0.90 4.35
C LEU A 203 -6.69 0.08 4.66
N GLY A 204 -6.54 -1.14 5.15
CA GLY A 204 -7.65 -1.99 5.59
C GLY A 204 -8.42 -1.39 6.77
N LEU A 205 -7.71 -0.86 7.77
CA LEU A 205 -8.32 -0.14 8.90
C LEU A 205 -9.04 1.13 8.42
N GLY A 206 -8.46 1.84 7.45
CA GLY A 206 -9.11 2.97 6.80
C GLY A 206 -10.42 2.60 6.10
N ALA A 207 -10.41 1.53 5.31
CA ALA A 207 -11.60 1.02 4.66
C ALA A 207 -12.70 0.63 5.66
N LEU A 208 -12.34 0.12 6.84
CA LEU A 208 -13.29 -0.14 7.93
C LEU A 208 -13.86 1.15 8.52
N ARG A 209 -13.04 2.19 8.71
CA ARG A 209 -13.49 3.48 9.24
C ARG A 209 -14.46 4.18 8.28
N CYS A 210 -14.31 3.93 6.98
CA CYS A 210 -15.08 4.50 5.88
C CYS A 210 -16.26 3.61 5.43
N ARG A 211 -16.73 2.67 6.26
CA ARG A 211 -17.83 1.74 5.89
C ARG A 211 -19.10 2.43 5.42
N ASP A 212 -19.43 3.57 6.02
CA ASP A 212 -20.65 4.31 5.68
C ASP A 212 -20.61 4.92 4.27
N LEU A 213 -19.43 5.03 3.66
CA LEU A 213 -19.26 5.53 2.29
C LEU A 213 -19.79 4.55 1.22
N GLU A 214 -20.20 3.34 1.60
CA GLU A 214 -20.95 2.46 0.68
C GLU A 214 -22.25 3.10 0.19
N ALA A 215 -22.86 3.98 1.00
CA ALA A 215 -24.06 4.70 0.60
C ALA A 215 -23.80 5.68 -0.56
N HIS A 216 -22.55 6.10 -0.77
CA HIS A 216 -22.15 7.01 -1.83
C HIS A 216 -21.75 6.30 -3.13
N TRP A 217 -21.75 4.96 -3.13
CA TRP A 217 -21.49 4.18 -4.33
C TRP A 217 -22.74 4.08 -5.20
N ALA A 218 -22.72 4.73 -6.37
CA ALA A 218 -23.84 4.76 -7.30
C ALA A 218 -23.89 3.57 -8.28
N GLY A 219 -22.81 2.79 -8.39
CA GLY A 219 -22.72 1.68 -9.35
C GLY A 219 -23.42 0.39 -8.88
N PRO A 220 -23.86 -0.49 -9.79
CA PRO A 220 -24.16 -1.87 -9.42
C PRO A 220 -22.94 -2.52 -8.76
N ARG A 221 -23.18 -3.46 -7.84
CA ARG A 221 -22.08 -4.31 -7.36
C ARG A 221 -21.62 -5.20 -8.51
N VAL A 222 -20.33 -5.14 -8.81
CA VAL A 222 -19.71 -5.94 -9.87
C VAL A 222 -19.68 -7.42 -9.48
N VAL A 223 -19.45 -7.68 -8.19
CA VAL A 223 -19.49 -8.99 -7.58
C VAL A 223 -20.17 -8.85 -6.21
N ASP A 224 -21.18 -9.66 -5.93
CA ASP A 224 -21.74 -9.75 -4.58
C ASP A 224 -21.00 -10.83 -3.80
N LEU A 225 -19.89 -10.44 -3.16
CA LEU A 225 -19.07 -11.36 -2.39
C LEU A 225 -19.84 -11.95 -1.20
N GLU A 226 -20.87 -11.26 -0.69
CA GLU A 226 -21.73 -11.77 0.39
C GLU A 226 -22.59 -12.93 -0.10
N LYS A 227 -23.06 -12.87 -1.35
CA LYS A 227 -23.75 -13.98 -2.00
C LYS A 227 -22.79 -15.15 -2.26
N LEU A 228 -21.57 -14.88 -2.72
CA LEU A 228 -20.56 -15.93 -2.93
C LEU A 228 -20.10 -16.58 -1.62
N ALA A 229 -19.91 -15.81 -0.54
CA ALA A 229 -19.58 -16.33 0.77
C ALA A 229 -20.70 -17.24 1.31
N ARG A 230 -21.97 -16.84 1.12
CA ARG A 230 -23.15 -17.66 1.43
C ARG A 230 -23.32 -18.89 0.56
N TRP A 231 -22.73 -18.92 -0.65
CA TRP A 231 -22.69 -20.11 -1.50
C TRP A 231 -21.57 -21.08 -1.09
N GLY A 232 -20.52 -20.57 -0.45
CA GLY A 232 -19.44 -21.38 0.12
C GLY A 232 -19.83 -22.06 1.43
N GLU A 233 -20.81 -21.51 2.15
CA GLU A 233 -21.65 -22.29 3.05
C GLU A 233 -22.50 -23.21 2.16
N LEU A 234 -21.99 -24.42 1.89
CA LEU A 234 -22.80 -25.51 1.31
C LEU A 234 -24.16 -25.48 2.01
N PRO A 235 -25.29 -25.52 1.27
CA PRO A 235 -26.58 -25.79 1.90
C PRO A 235 -26.37 -26.97 2.85
N ASP A 236 -26.89 -26.88 4.08
CA ASP A 236 -26.95 -28.05 4.97
C ASP A 236 -27.31 -29.24 4.09
N PRO A 237 -26.49 -30.32 4.09
CA PRO A 237 -26.71 -31.44 3.19
C PRO A 237 -28.19 -31.76 3.29
N VAL A 238 -28.92 -31.61 2.17
CA VAL A 238 -30.38 -31.79 2.11
C VAL A 238 -30.64 -32.98 2.99
N PRO A 239 -31.38 -32.85 4.11
CA PRO A 239 -31.47 -33.91 5.10
C PRO A 239 -31.88 -35.13 4.33
N VAL A 240 -30.92 -36.05 4.15
CA VAL A 240 -31.17 -37.27 3.40
C VAL A 240 -32.23 -37.92 4.26
N PRO A 241 -33.47 -38.10 3.76
CA PRO A 241 -34.50 -38.73 4.56
C PRO A 241 -33.87 -39.99 5.11
N ALA A 242 -33.93 -40.15 6.43
CA ALA A 242 -33.34 -41.30 7.08
C ALA A 242 -33.83 -42.52 6.31
N LEU A 243 -32.94 -43.49 6.03
CA LEU A 243 -33.28 -44.64 5.18
C LEU A 243 -34.56 -45.39 5.66
N ALA A 244 -35.00 -45.12 6.90
CA ALA A 244 -36.25 -45.57 7.51
C ALA A 244 -37.54 -44.95 6.92
N ASP A 245 -37.48 -43.79 6.27
CA ASP A 245 -38.64 -43.09 5.71
C ASP A 245 -38.84 -43.35 4.21
N ILE A 246 -37.96 -44.14 3.58
CA ILE A 246 -38.15 -44.61 2.21
C ILE A 246 -39.14 -45.79 2.28
N PRO A 247 -40.37 -45.67 1.73
CA PRO A 247 -41.30 -46.78 1.74
C PRO A 247 -40.67 -47.98 1.00
N PRO A 248 -40.86 -49.23 1.49
CA PRO A 248 -40.24 -50.42 0.90
C PRO A 248 -40.50 -50.60 -0.61
N SER A 249 -41.58 -50.00 -1.12
CA SER A 249 -41.96 -49.99 -2.53
C SER A 249 -41.09 -49.11 -3.43
N ALA A 250 -40.32 -48.18 -2.88
CA ALA A 250 -39.44 -47.28 -3.63
C ALA A 250 -38.00 -47.81 -3.75
N LEU A 251 -37.68 -48.93 -3.10
CA LEU A 251 -36.40 -49.60 -3.28
C LEU A 251 -36.41 -50.33 -4.64
N PRO A 252 -35.45 -50.06 -5.55
CA PRO A 252 -35.36 -50.78 -6.81
C PRO A 252 -35.27 -52.28 -6.54
N GLY A 253 -36.23 -53.03 -7.09
CA GLY A 253 -36.35 -54.48 -6.92
C GLY A 253 -35.02 -55.16 -7.15
N GLY A 254 -34.49 -55.77 -6.08
CA GLY A 254 -33.18 -56.39 -6.07
C GLY A 254 -33.09 -57.47 -7.14
N SER A 255 -32.27 -57.21 -8.16
CA SER A 255 -31.70 -58.27 -8.99
C SER A 255 -30.87 -59.17 -8.09
N ARG A 256 -31.20 -60.47 -8.10
CA ARG A 256 -30.52 -61.56 -7.40
C ARG A 256 -29.00 -61.36 -7.40
N ARG A 257 -28.43 -60.94 -6.26
CA ARG A 257 -26.99 -61.03 -6.02
C ARG A 257 -26.66 -62.48 -5.72
N ALA A 258 -25.82 -63.05 -6.60
CA ALA A 258 -25.17 -64.33 -6.39
C ALA A 258 -24.42 -64.37 -5.06
N ALA A 259 -24.53 -65.50 -4.38
CA ALA A 259 -23.92 -65.77 -3.09
C ALA A 259 -22.38 -65.62 -3.16
N LEU A 260 -21.84 -64.71 -2.36
CA LEU A 260 -20.43 -64.67 -2.00
C LEU A 260 -20.27 -65.38 -0.64
N PRO A 261 -19.42 -66.40 -0.54
CA PRO A 261 -19.22 -67.12 0.71
C PRO A 261 -18.31 -66.34 1.68
N GLY A 262 -18.80 -66.26 2.92
CA GLY A 262 -18.00 -66.39 4.14
C GLY A 262 -16.85 -65.41 4.35
N ARG A 263 -17.13 -64.26 4.96
CA ARG A 263 -16.14 -63.56 5.78
C ARG A 263 -16.77 -63.02 7.06
N SER A 264 -16.44 -63.69 8.16
CA SER A 264 -16.82 -63.33 9.52
C SER A 264 -16.17 -62.00 9.91
N ALA A 265 -16.98 -60.99 10.20
CA ALA A 265 -16.52 -59.74 10.79
C ALA A 265 -16.77 -59.74 12.32
N PRO A 266 -15.84 -59.18 13.11
CA PRO A 266 -15.89 -59.23 14.57
C PRO A 266 -16.94 -58.28 15.17
N ARG A 267 -17.59 -58.74 16.25
CA ARG A 267 -18.51 -57.97 17.08
C ARG A 267 -17.76 -56.86 17.83
N LEU A 268 -18.21 -55.61 17.67
CA LEU A 268 -17.89 -54.52 18.59
C LEU A 268 -19.05 -54.30 19.58
N PRO A 269 -18.77 -53.93 20.85
CA PRO A 269 -19.78 -53.81 21.90
C PRO A 269 -20.58 -52.51 21.80
N ALA A 270 -21.87 -52.60 22.14
CA ALA A 270 -22.81 -51.49 22.21
C ALA A 270 -22.48 -50.53 23.37
N GLY A 271 -22.11 -49.30 23.03
CA GLY A 271 -22.01 -48.16 23.95
C GLY A 271 -23.33 -47.40 24.06
N ARG A 272 -23.78 -47.23 25.30
CA ARG A 272 -25.02 -46.58 25.78
C ARG A 272 -25.04 -45.06 25.46
N PRO A 273 -26.17 -44.45 25.07
CA PRO A 273 -26.28 -43.00 24.98
C PRO A 273 -26.60 -42.39 26.35
N ALA A 274 -25.94 -41.27 26.68
CA ALA A 274 -26.25 -40.43 27.83
C ALA A 274 -27.15 -39.24 27.41
N PRO A 275 -28.15 -38.84 28.20
CA PRO A 275 -28.94 -37.64 27.96
C PRO A 275 -28.38 -36.45 28.75
N GLY A 276 -28.42 -35.24 28.18
CA GLY A 276 -28.01 -34.04 28.91
C GLY A 276 -27.96 -32.77 28.06
N SER A 277 -29.12 -32.34 27.56
CA SER A 277 -29.34 -30.98 27.07
C SER A 277 -29.25 -29.98 28.24
N SER A 278 -28.32 -29.04 28.16
CA SER A 278 -28.31 -27.84 29.01
C SER A 278 -28.52 -26.61 28.15
N VAL A 279 -29.72 -26.06 28.27
CA VAL A 279 -30.15 -24.77 27.71
C VAL A 279 -29.47 -23.68 28.54
N LEU A 280 -28.62 -22.87 27.90
CA LEU A 280 -28.09 -21.64 28.51
C LEU A 280 -29.07 -20.48 28.27
N PRO A 281 -29.31 -19.62 29.28
CA PRO A 281 -30.21 -18.48 29.15
C PRO A 281 -29.55 -17.30 28.43
N THR A 282 -30.34 -16.67 27.56
CA THR A 282 -30.07 -15.42 26.86
C THR A 282 -29.86 -14.27 27.86
N PRO A 283 -28.77 -13.49 27.79
CA PRO A 283 -28.65 -12.29 28.62
C PRO A 283 -29.51 -11.15 28.06
N ALA A 284 -30.30 -10.56 28.96
CA ALA A 284 -31.15 -9.40 28.71
C ALA A 284 -30.32 -8.17 28.29
N ARG A 285 -30.78 -7.50 27.22
CA ARG A 285 -30.24 -6.20 26.77
C ARG A 285 -30.78 -5.09 27.68
N GLY A 286 -29.92 -4.52 28.52
CA GLY A 286 -30.17 -3.26 29.21
C GLY A 286 -30.08 -2.05 28.25
N PRO A 287 -30.77 -0.93 28.55
CA PRO A 287 -30.77 0.26 27.71
C PRO A 287 -29.46 1.03 27.86
N TRP A 288 -28.71 1.15 26.75
CA TRP A 288 -27.51 1.99 26.69
C TRP A 288 -27.89 3.47 26.69
N LEU A 289 -27.38 4.20 27.67
CA LEU A 289 -27.42 5.66 27.76
C LEU A 289 -26.74 6.27 26.53
N ARG A 290 -27.43 7.20 25.87
CA ARG A 290 -26.87 7.99 24.77
C ARG A 290 -25.82 8.98 25.32
N PRO A 291 -24.63 9.11 24.70
CA PRO A 291 -23.72 10.19 25.04
C PRO A 291 -24.27 11.51 24.48
N VAL A 292 -24.39 12.51 25.36
CA VAL A 292 -24.65 13.90 24.99
C VAL A 292 -23.37 14.49 24.41
N VAL A 293 -23.42 14.87 23.13
CA VAL A 293 -22.32 15.56 22.44
C VAL A 293 -22.47 17.07 22.70
N PRO A 294 -21.49 17.77 23.30
CA PRO A 294 -21.54 19.21 23.38
C PRO A 294 -21.22 19.84 22.02
N ALA A 295 -21.96 20.88 21.67
CA ALA A 295 -21.78 21.64 20.44
C ALA A 295 -20.40 22.34 20.37
N PRO A 296 -19.78 22.44 19.19
CA PRO A 296 -18.48 23.09 19.04
C PRO A 296 -18.61 24.61 19.16
N ARG A 297 -17.72 25.18 19.99
CA ARG A 297 -17.52 26.61 20.17
C ARG A 297 -16.69 27.13 19.00
N THR A 298 -17.21 28.12 18.28
CA THR A 298 -16.52 28.78 17.15
C THR A 298 -15.69 29.95 17.67
N ASP A 299 -14.39 29.75 17.86
CA ASP A 299 -13.43 30.85 17.99
C ASP A 299 -12.70 31.01 16.66
N SER A 300 -12.95 32.15 16.01
CA SER A 300 -12.38 32.55 14.73
C SER A 300 -11.04 33.24 14.97
N GLY A 301 -9.95 32.46 14.93
CA GLY A 301 -8.59 32.98 14.81
C GLY A 301 -8.19 33.05 13.34
N ALA A 302 -8.07 34.25 12.80
CA ALA A 302 -7.59 34.52 11.45
C ALA A 302 -6.13 34.04 11.28
N PHE A 303 -5.89 33.21 10.26
CA PHE A 303 -4.55 32.92 9.76
C PHE A 303 -4.29 33.79 8.52
N GLU A 304 -3.27 34.64 8.64
CA GLU A 304 -2.74 35.47 7.57
C GLU A 304 -1.83 34.60 6.69
N VAL A 305 -2.22 34.41 5.43
CA VAL A 305 -1.43 33.67 4.42
C VAL A 305 -0.62 34.70 3.63
N THR A 306 0.69 34.75 3.86
CA THR A 306 1.60 35.54 3.04
C THR A 306 1.86 34.79 1.73
N VAL A 307 1.36 35.34 0.62
CA VAL A 307 1.66 34.88 -0.74
C VAL A 307 3.06 35.40 -1.11
N VAL A 308 4.00 34.49 -1.37
CA VAL A 308 5.30 34.85 -1.94
C VAL A 308 5.19 34.81 -3.47
N ASP A 309 5.45 35.96 -4.08
CA ASP A 309 5.38 36.20 -5.52
C ASP A 309 6.50 35.43 -6.26
N ALA A 310 6.14 34.67 -7.29
CA ALA A 310 7.01 33.81 -8.07
C ALA A 310 7.25 34.43 -9.45
N THR A 311 7.98 35.54 -9.51
CA THR A 311 8.33 36.20 -10.78
C THR A 311 9.77 36.72 -10.81
N VAL A 312 10.77 35.86 -10.57
CA VAL A 312 12.15 36.10 -11.06
C VAL A 312 12.88 34.78 -11.30
N VAL A 313 12.66 34.11 -12.44
CA VAL A 313 13.69 33.27 -13.08
C VAL A 313 13.47 33.31 -14.60
N ALA A 314 13.84 34.43 -15.22
CA ALA A 314 14.05 34.50 -16.67
C ALA A 314 15.46 35.05 -16.89
N GLY A 315 16.37 34.19 -17.36
CA GLY A 315 17.69 34.61 -17.83
C GLY A 315 18.85 33.74 -17.34
N MET A 316 19.02 32.56 -17.92
CA MET A 316 20.36 31.98 -18.05
C MET A 316 20.53 31.40 -19.46
N ALA A 317 21.44 32.01 -20.21
CA ALA A 317 21.94 31.52 -21.49
C ALA A 317 22.81 30.25 -21.28
N PRO A 318 22.97 29.39 -22.31
CA PRO A 318 23.66 28.12 -22.16
C PRO A 318 25.19 28.30 -22.02
N VAL A 319 25.77 27.65 -21.02
CA VAL A 319 27.22 27.48 -20.86
C VAL A 319 27.67 26.26 -21.68
N PRO A 320 28.78 26.32 -22.46
CA PRO A 320 29.25 25.16 -23.22
C PRO A 320 29.76 24.05 -22.29
N ALA A 321 29.36 22.81 -22.56
CA ALA A 321 29.79 21.62 -21.82
C ALA A 321 31.25 21.25 -22.15
N ASP A 322 32.07 21.08 -21.10
CA ASP A 322 33.41 20.50 -21.17
C ASP A 322 33.31 18.96 -21.07
N PRO A 323 33.76 18.18 -22.08
CA PRO A 323 33.54 16.74 -22.15
C PRO A 323 34.54 15.89 -21.36
N ARG A 324 35.27 16.45 -20.38
CA ARG A 324 36.32 15.69 -19.65
C ARG A 324 36.17 15.74 -18.13
N ARG A 325 35.17 15.03 -17.58
CA ARG A 325 35.21 14.51 -16.20
C ARG A 325 34.18 13.40 -16.02
N GLY A 326 34.63 12.16 -16.18
CA GLY A 326 33.92 10.99 -15.67
C GLY A 326 34.19 10.88 -14.18
N SER A 327 33.25 11.32 -13.33
CA SER A 327 33.25 11.01 -11.90
C SER A 327 32.33 9.82 -11.64
N THR A 328 32.92 8.69 -11.28
CA THR A 328 32.20 7.56 -10.70
C THR A 328 31.61 7.96 -9.34
N PRO A 329 30.34 7.66 -9.03
CA PRO A 329 29.78 7.93 -7.71
C PRO A 329 30.38 6.99 -6.67
N VAL A 330 30.91 7.56 -5.57
CA VAL A 330 31.36 6.80 -4.40
C VAL A 330 30.15 6.41 -3.55
N PRO A 331 30.02 5.15 -3.07
CA PRO A 331 28.93 4.75 -2.18
C PRO A 331 29.01 5.46 -0.82
N TRP A 332 27.85 5.80 -0.26
CA TRP A 332 27.70 6.31 1.11
C TRP A 332 28.32 5.32 2.12
N GLY A 333 29.26 5.79 2.94
CA GLY A 333 29.88 5.02 4.03
C GLY A 333 31.38 4.72 3.90
N ALA A 334 32.00 5.00 2.74
CA ALA A 334 33.46 4.90 2.63
C ALA A 334 34.13 6.11 3.30
N ARG A 335 34.88 5.87 4.38
CA ARG A 335 35.86 6.88 4.85
C ARG A 335 36.88 7.12 3.74
N PRO A 336 37.20 8.37 3.41
CA PRO A 336 38.26 8.64 2.44
C PRO A 336 39.56 8.00 2.92
N PRO A 337 40.36 7.37 2.04
CA PRO A 337 41.69 6.94 2.41
C PRO A 337 42.47 8.16 2.87
N SER A 338 43.06 8.08 4.07
CA SER A 338 44.00 9.06 4.57
C SER A 338 45.08 9.27 3.51
N SER A 339 45.14 10.48 2.96
CA SER A 339 46.20 10.88 2.04
C SER A 339 47.54 10.79 2.77
N GLY A 340 48.27 9.70 2.50
CA GLY A 340 49.67 9.56 2.88
C GLY A 340 50.48 10.66 2.18
N SER A 341 50.87 11.66 2.94
CA SER A 341 51.81 12.71 2.52
C SER A 341 53.21 12.10 2.40
N GLY A 342 53.63 11.78 1.18
CA GLY A 342 55.04 11.55 0.86
C GLY A 342 55.80 12.87 0.88
N GLY A 343 56.81 12.96 1.77
CA GLY A 343 57.70 14.11 1.91
C GLY A 343 58.60 14.35 0.68
N PRO A 344 59.33 15.47 0.64
CA PRO A 344 60.65 15.46 1.29
C PRO A 344 61.04 16.79 1.95
N GLY A 345 61.93 16.75 2.96
CA GLY A 345 62.64 17.95 3.41
C GLY A 345 63.08 17.93 4.88
N ARG A 346 64.29 17.43 5.14
CA ARG A 346 65.04 17.66 6.38
C ARG A 346 65.47 19.14 6.48
N ARG A 347 65.20 19.81 7.61
CA ARG A 347 66.12 20.74 8.30
C ARG A 347 65.78 20.83 9.81
N PRO A 348 66.77 21.03 10.71
CA PRO A 348 66.59 20.94 12.17
C PRO A 348 66.56 22.30 12.91
N GLY A 349 66.01 22.29 14.14
CA GLY A 349 65.94 23.41 15.12
C GLY A 349 64.57 24.08 15.11
N THR A 350 63.82 24.32 16.21
CA THR A 350 64.09 24.53 17.66
C THR A 350 62.70 24.43 18.37
N PRO A 351 62.56 24.27 19.71
CA PRO A 351 61.38 23.64 20.32
C PRO A 351 60.33 24.59 20.97
N ALA A 352 59.20 23.95 21.31
CA ALA A 352 58.27 24.21 22.43
C ALA A 352 57.12 25.23 22.28
N LEU A 353 56.05 24.93 23.05
CA LEU A 353 54.71 25.56 23.21
C LEU A 353 53.63 24.86 22.35
N GLU A 354 52.50 24.38 22.88
CA GLU A 354 51.91 24.46 24.22
C GLU A 354 50.73 23.46 24.24
N ALA A 355 50.49 22.82 25.38
CA ALA A 355 49.36 21.94 25.60
C ALA A 355 48.10 22.76 25.86
N ALA A 356 46.98 22.37 25.25
CA ALA A 356 45.64 22.77 25.69
C ALA A 356 44.79 21.50 25.89
N ASP A 357 44.79 21.11 27.15
CA ASP A 357 43.99 20.11 27.82
C ASP A 357 42.52 20.61 27.88
N PHE A 358 41.54 19.79 27.47
CA PHE A 358 40.14 20.03 27.79
C PHE A 358 39.55 18.77 28.42
N GLY A 359 39.62 18.74 29.74
CA GLY A 359 38.92 17.78 30.58
C GLY A 359 37.43 18.09 30.67
N LEU A 360 36.62 17.04 30.56
CA LEU A 360 35.24 17.01 31.07
C LEU A 360 35.16 15.86 32.08
N ARG A 361 35.26 16.20 33.37
CA ARG A 361 34.89 15.30 34.47
C ARG A 361 33.38 15.33 34.65
N SER A 362 32.80 14.15 34.64
CA SER A 362 31.45 13.82 35.04
C SER A 362 31.26 14.03 36.54
N ALA A 363 30.18 14.73 36.91
CA ALA A 363 29.60 14.67 38.24
C ALA A 363 28.35 13.79 38.18
N ARG A 364 28.34 12.69 38.93
CA ARG A 364 27.12 12.02 39.39
C ARG A 364 27.21 11.83 40.89
N ARG A 365 26.11 12.18 41.55
CA ARG A 365 25.77 11.80 42.91
C ARG A 365 25.40 10.32 42.97
#